data_AF-A0A561EWB7-F1
#
_entry.id   AF-A0A561EWB7-F1
#
_cell.length_a   1.000
_cell.length_b   1.000
_cell.length_c   1.000
_cell.angle_alpha   90.00
_cell.angle_beta   90.00
_cell.angle_gamma   90.00
#
_symmetry.space_group_name_H-M   'P 1'
#
loop_
_entity.id
_entity.type
_entity.pdbx_description
1 polymer ?
#
loop_
_entity_poly.entity_id
_entity_poly.type
_entity_poly.pdbx_seq_one_letter_code
_entity_poly.pdbx_strand_id
1 'polypeptide(L)'
;MNEDRTTLPPGPLPGQLPVRMRGPADMAEMLPYLLGFFPDDSIVAVGLQGPALQQGGVIRLDIPDNPAHWQPIAADTARLLIELSEQRDRRPEQVLLYVCRDPSDRDGDSGSDRGEGDRGGGRGVAARLRPLASHLADAFRAEGVTVKESLCVSAGRWWSFLCEGTDCCDPAGVQIRSAHLPSPVAAAATFAGLAPRGSRKAIVAGLAPVGPPEDGTYREAIDRVGPQLVHELAGLGGRPAVLERTGVLLAEVMAEFQGGARETDPERAARLLVGLQDKLGRDRGAEYAEPHELVPAQHLWRFLAQRCVAPYEHFAAAPLTLLAWTSWLAGDNATARVVLARALDLDPEYTLAQLLYESLNGGLLPQQLLASVREERAGRRSPGQVPGPRRPGRPPNPHPDGSPADPSATRPAGAGERPRPGESPGGPSGEEGEGGSDEHPCETGPGGRSSPGQGLLRRQARRARRRLRAGPGRRATEGWDRDTPVGS
;
A
#
# COMPACT_ATOMS: atom_id res chain seq x y z
N MET A 1 -8.91 -49.02 -22.17
CA MET A 1 -9.64 -47.79 -22.55
C MET A 1 -8.99 -46.63 -21.81
N ASN A 2 -8.59 -45.58 -22.51
CA ASN A 2 -8.31 -44.29 -21.87
C ASN A 2 -9.62 -43.52 -21.83
N GLU A 3 -10.03 -43.05 -20.66
CA GLU A 3 -11.04 -41.99 -20.56
C GLU A 3 -10.32 -40.69 -20.20
N ASP A 4 -10.31 -39.77 -21.16
CA ASP A 4 -9.75 -38.42 -21.01
C ASP A 4 -10.63 -37.63 -20.03
N ARG A 5 -10.08 -37.37 -18.84
CA ARG A 5 -10.79 -36.63 -17.79
C ARG A 5 -10.48 -35.15 -17.89
N THR A 6 -10.97 -34.53 -18.96
CA THR A 6 -10.80 -33.12 -19.29
C THR A 6 -11.14 -32.21 -18.09
N THR A 7 -10.11 -31.65 -17.47
CA THR A 7 -10.28 -30.66 -16.40
C THR A 7 -10.77 -29.33 -16.98
N LEU A 8 -12.03 -28.99 -16.76
CA LEU A 8 -12.52 -27.63 -16.99
C LEU A 8 -11.71 -26.63 -16.14
N PRO A 9 -11.41 -25.42 -16.66
CA PRO A 9 -10.81 -24.36 -15.86
C PRO A 9 -11.77 -23.95 -14.74
N PRO A 10 -11.26 -23.48 -13.59
CA PRO A 10 -12.10 -23.03 -12.48
C PRO A 10 -13.00 -21.87 -12.92
N GLY A 11 -14.31 -22.01 -12.69
CA GLY A 11 -15.26 -20.93 -12.89
C GLY A 11 -15.05 -19.78 -11.89
N PRO A 12 -15.58 -18.58 -12.18
CA PRO A 12 -15.46 -17.43 -11.27
C PRO A 12 -16.08 -17.71 -9.90
N LEU A 13 -15.48 -17.13 -8.85
CA LEU A 13 -15.93 -17.30 -7.47
C LEU A 13 -17.37 -16.77 -7.30
N PRO A 14 -18.25 -17.51 -6.58
CA PRO A 14 -19.64 -17.11 -6.41
C PRO A 14 -19.73 -15.81 -5.61
N GLY A 15 -20.18 -14.74 -6.28
CA GLY A 15 -20.35 -13.40 -5.70
C GLY A 15 -19.89 -12.26 -6.60
N GLN A 16 -18.95 -12.50 -7.53
CA GLN A 16 -18.49 -11.47 -8.47
C GLN A 16 -19.22 -11.58 -9.81
N LEU A 17 -20.08 -10.60 -10.10
CA LEU A 17 -20.71 -10.44 -11.42
C LEU A 17 -19.67 -9.95 -12.45
N PRO A 18 -19.52 -10.60 -13.63
CA PRO A 18 -18.53 -10.22 -14.62
C PRO A 18 -18.88 -8.89 -15.29
N VAL A 19 -18.13 -7.83 -14.95
CA VAL A 19 -18.31 -6.48 -15.48
C VAL A 19 -17.74 -6.39 -16.91
N ARG A 20 -18.63 -6.24 -17.91
CA ARG A 20 -18.24 -6.21 -19.33
C ARG A 20 -18.14 -4.78 -19.88
N MET A 21 -16.91 -4.29 -20.05
CA MET A 21 -16.59 -3.08 -20.83
C MET A 21 -16.96 -3.27 -22.31
N ARG A 22 -17.60 -2.28 -22.93
CA ARG A 22 -18.02 -2.34 -24.35
C ARG A 22 -17.12 -1.56 -25.31
N GLY A 23 -16.29 -0.65 -24.80
CA GLY A 23 -15.37 0.16 -25.60
C GLY A 23 -14.53 1.13 -24.76
N PRO A 24 -13.77 2.03 -25.39
CA PRO A 24 -12.76 2.86 -24.71
C PRO A 24 -13.30 3.78 -23.60
N ALA A 25 -14.53 4.30 -23.75
CA ALA A 25 -15.20 5.08 -22.71
C ALA A 25 -15.43 4.25 -21.43
N ASP A 26 -15.86 2.99 -21.58
CA ASP A 26 -16.07 2.08 -20.45
C ASP A 26 -14.73 1.65 -19.83
N MET A 27 -13.67 1.56 -20.63
CA MET A 27 -12.31 1.27 -20.15
C MET A 27 -11.75 2.42 -19.31
N ALA A 28 -11.87 3.66 -19.78
CA ALA A 28 -11.47 4.86 -19.05
C ALA A 28 -12.26 5.03 -17.74
N GLU A 29 -13.57 4.74 -17.76
CA GLU A 29 -14.44 4.81 -16.58
C GLU A 29 -14.19 3.65 -15.59
N MET A 30 -13.75 2.47 -16.06
CA MET A 30 -13.41 1.33 -15.21
C MET A 30 -12.00 1.37 -14.61
N LEU A 31 -11.06 2.11 -15.19
CA LEU A 31 -9.68 2.20 -14.70
C LEU A 31 -9.58 2.47 -13.17
N PRO A 32 -10.34 3.41 -12.57
CA PRO A 32 -10.33 3.62 -11.13
C PRO A 32 -10.90 2.44 -10.33
N TYR A 33 -11.89 1.72 -10.87
CA TYR A 33 -12.49 0.54 -10.24
C TYR A 33 -11.52 -0.65 -10.20
N LEU A 34 -10.65 -0.78 -11.21
CA LEU A 34 -9.60 -1.81 -11.27
C LEU A 34 -8.44 -1.55 -10.29
N LEU A 35 -8.28 -0.31 -9.81
CA LEU A 35 -7.19 0.11 -8.91
C LEU A 35 -7.66 0.44 -7.49
N GLY A 36 -8.95 0.74 -7.29
CA GLY A 36 -9.53 1.28 -6.05
C GLY A 36 -9.37 2.80 -5.89
N PHE A 37 -8.64 3.47 -6.79
CA PHE A 37 -8.38 4.91 -6.81
C PHE A 37 -8.16 5.39 -8.25
N PHE A 38 -8.39 6.66 -8.53
CA PHE A 38 -8.03 7.28 -9.82
C PHE A 38 -6.51 7.47 -9.88
N PRO A 39 -5.81 6.87 -10.86
CA PRO A 39 -4.36 6.99 -11.01
C PRO A 39 -3.97 8.37 -11.57
N ASP A 40 -2.84 8.88 -11.08
CA ASP A 40 -2.16 10.10 -11.55
C ASP A 40 -0.66 9.81 -11.60
N ASP A 41 0.10 10.51 -12.43
CA ASP A 41 1.51 10.23 -12.76
C ASP A 41 1.85 8.74 -12.98
N SER A 42 0.96 8.01 -13.68
CA SER A 42 0.96 6.54 -13.72
C SER A 42 0.92 5.95 -15.13
N ILE A 43 1.80 4.99 -15.40
CA ILE A 43 1.60 3.94 -16.39
C ILE A 43 0.76 2.84 -15.74
N VAL A 44 -0.32 2.40 -16.36
CA VAL A 44 -1.12 1.24 -15.93
C VAL A 44 -1.26 0.28 -17.11
N ALA A 45 -0.95 -0.99 -16.88
CA ALA A 45 -1.09 -2.04 -17.89
C ALA A 45 -1.94 -3.18 -17.33
N VAL A 46 -3.03 -3.51 -18.05
CA VAL A 46 -4.02 -4.52 -17.67
C VAL A 46 -3.94 -5.68 -18.66
N GLY A 47 -3.52 -6.86 -18.17
CA GLY A 47 -3.45 -8.06 -18.98
C GLY A 47 -4.84 -8.64 -19.23
N LEU A 48 -5.10 -9.07 -20.46
CA LEU A 48 -6.32 -9.75 -20.87
C LEU A 48 -6.01 -11.21 -21.24
N GLN A 49 -6.71 -12.16 -20.63
CA GLN A 49 -6.46 -13.60 -20.72
C GLN A 49 -7.70 -14.37 -21.19
N GLY A 50 -7.48 -15.42 -21.98
CA GLY A 50 -8.50 -16.35 -22.43
C GLY A 50 -9.40 -15.80 -23.55
N PRO A 51 -10.22 -16.66 -24.18
CA PRO A 51 -11.08 -16.29 -25.31
C PRO A 51 -12.19 -15.28 -24.97
N ALA A 52 -12.42 -15.02 -23.68
CA ALA A 52 -13.33 -13.98 -23.19
C ALA A 52 -12.63 -12.65 -22.82
N LEU A 53 -11.30 -12.57 -23.00
CA LEU A 53 -10.43 -11.43 -22.65
C LEU A 53 -10.68 -10.94 -21.22
N GLN A 54 -10.63 -11.87 -20.26
CA GLN A 54 -10.84 -11.58 -18.84
C GLN A 54 -9.62 -10.86 -18.25
N GLN A 55 -9.85 -10.05 -17.21
CA GLN A 55 -8.79 -9.31 -16.54
C GLN A 55 -7.85 -10.29 -15.79
N GLY A 56 -6.62 -10.40 -16.27
CA GLY A 56 -5.63 -11.43 -15.88
C GLY A 56 -4.41 -10.94 -15.11
N GLY A 57 -4.38 -9.64 -14.83
CA GLY A 57 -3.30 -8.92 -14.15
C GLY A 57 -3.52 -7.42 -14.26
N VAL A 58 -3.05 -6.65 -13.28
CA VAL A 58 -2.88 -5.20 -13.38
C VAL A 58 -1.53 -4.87 -12.77
N ILE A 59 -0.71 -4.10 -13.48
CA ILE A 59 0.45 -3.42 -12.90
C ILE A 59 0.28 -1.92 -13.04
N ARG A 60 0.83 -1.17 -12.07
CA ARG A 60 0.90 0.29 -12.07
C ARG A 60 2.33 0.70 -11.72
N LEU A 61 2.92 1.56 -12.53
CA LEU A 61 4.26 2.12 -12.37
C LEU A 61 4.19 3.64 -12.51
N ASP A 62 5.10 4.37 -11.85
CA ASP A 62 5.18 5.82 -11.97
C ASP A 62 5.75 6.23 -13.35
N ILE A 63 5.27 7.34 -13.93
CA ILE A 63 5.83 7.90 -15.17
C ILE A 63 7.16 8.59 -14.84
N PRO A 64 8.30 8.21 -15.45
CA PRO A 64 9.56 8.92 -15.22
C PRO A 64 9.54 10.35 -15.80
N ASP A 65 10.00 11.33 -15.04
CA ASP A 65 10.05 12.74 -15.47
C ASP A 65 10.98 12.97 -16.67
N ASN A 66 12.06 12.20 -16.76
CA ASN A 66 13.03 12.28 -17.85
C ASN A 66 12.61 11.36 -19.02
N PRO A 67 12.33 11.90 -20.22
CA PRO A 67 11.99 11.10 -21.41
C PRO A 67 13.03 10.05 -21.81
N ALA A 68 14.31 10.24 -21.46
CA ALA A 68 15.37 9.25 -21.71
C ALA A 68 15.13 7.91 -20.98
N HIS A 69 14.24 7.86 -19.99
CA HIS A 69 13.85 6.64 -19.28
C HIS A 69 12.55 5.99 -19.81
N TRP A 70 11.86 6.60 -20.78
CA TRP A 70 10.56 6.12 -21.27
C TRP A 70 10.65 4.80 -22.04
N GLN A 71 11.68 4.59 -22.87
CA GLN A 71 11.89 3.30 -23.54
C GLN A 71 12.31 2.18 -22.56
N PRO A 72 13.25 2.38 -21.60
CA PRO A 72 13.51 1.41 -20.54
C PRO A 72 12.28 1.03 -19.71
N ILE A 73 11.53 2.01 -19.17
CA ILE A 73 10.37 1.70 -18.32
C ILE A 73 9.27 0.98 -19.10
N ALA A 74 9.12 1.24 -20.40
CA ALA A 74 8.18 0.53 -21.25
C ALA A 74 8.53 -0.96 -21.40
N ALA A 75 9.82 -1.28 -21.63
CA ALA A 75 10.30 -2.66 -21.71
C ALA A 75 10.15 -3.40 -20.37
N ASP A 76 10.45 -2.75 -19.25
CA ASP A 76 10.27 -3.32 -17.91
C ASP A 76 8.78 -3.47 -17.55
N THR A 77 7.90 -2.56 -18.00
CA THR A 77 6.43 -2.68 -17.87
C THR A 77 5.92 -3.94 -18.59
N ALA A 78 6.35 -4.16 -19.84
CA ALA A 78 5.90 -5.30 -20.64
C ALA A 78 6.29 -6.64 -19.97
N ARG A 79 7.55 -6.76 -19.59
CA ARG A 79 8.08 -7.96 -18.92
C ARG A 79 7.42 -8.22 -17.57
N LEU A 80 7.25 -7.19 -16.74
CA LEU A 80 6.66 -7.32 -15.42
C LEU A 80 5.20 -7.77 -15.47
N LEU A 81 4.40 -7.27 -16.42
CA LEU A 81 3.01 -7.73 -16.58
C LEU A 81 2.98 -9.19 -17.04
N ILE A 82 3.80 -9.54 -18.04
CA ILE A 82 3.85 -10.92 -18.58
C ILE A 82 4.28 -11.90 -17.49
N GLU A 83 5.38 -11.63 -16.79
CA GLU A 83 5.90 -12.47 -15.70
C GLU A 83 4.84 -12.67 -14.60
N LEU A 84 4.17 -11.60 -14.14
CA LEU A 84 3.16 -11.69 -13.08
C LEU A 84 1.86 -12.37 -13.53
N SER A 85 1.45 -12.22 -14.80
CA SER A 85 0.29 -12.93 -15.34
C SER A 85 0.58 -14.42 -15.57
N GLU A 86 1.78 -14.78 -16.06
CA GLU A 86 2.22 -16.17 -16.21
C GLU A 86 2.40 -16.88 -14.86
N GLN A 87 2.91 -16.18 -13.83
CA GLN A 87 2.98 -16.70 -12.45
C GLN A 87 1.60 -16.90 -11.79
N ARG A 88 0.54 -16.26 -12.30
CA ARG A 88 -0.81 -16.27 -11.71
C ARG A 88 -1.78 -17.22 -12.39
N ASP A 89 -1.73 -17.33 -13.72
CA ASP A 89 -2.57 -18.24 -14.52
C ASP A 89 -1.96 -18.52 -15.90
N ARG A 90 -1.83 -17.50 -16.76
CA ARG A 90 -1.32 -17.64 -18.13
C ARG A 90 -0.76 -16.34 -18.72
N ARG A 91 -0.04 -16.46 -19.84
CA ARG A 91 0.40 -15.31 -20.64
C ARG A 91 -0.79 -14.48 -21.12
N PRO A 92 -0.78 -13.14 -21.03
CA PRO A 92 -1.86 -12.32 -21.57
C PRO A 92 -1.87 -12.38 -23.10
N GLU A 93 -3.05 -12.56 -23.68
CA GLU A 93 -3.25 -12.53 -25.14
C GLU A 93 -3.23 -11.09 -25.65
N GLN A 94 -3.78 -10.18 -24.85
CA GLN A 94 -3.89 -8.75 -25.16
C GLN A 94 -3.61 -7.89 -23.92
N VAL A 95 -3.36 -6.59 -24.12
CA VAL A 95 -3.16 -5.61 -23.03
C VAL A 95 -3.99 -4.34 -23.26
N LEU A 96 -4.57 -3.79 -22.19
CA LEU A 96 -5.05 -2.41 -22.16
C LEU A 96 -4.00 -1.54 -21.47
N LEU A 97 -3.62 -0.44 -22.11
CA LEU A 97 -2.64 0.53 -21.60
C LEU A 97 -3.35 1.82 -21.22
N TYR A 98 -2.95 2.40 -20.09
CA TYR A 98 -3.37 3.74 -19.67
C TYR A 98 -2.15 4.54 -19.24
N VAL A 99 -2.03 5.77 -19.73
CA VAL A 99 -1.00 6.73 -19.33
C VAL A 99 -1.72 7.91 -18.70
N CYS A 100 -1.55 8.08 -17.39
CA CYS A 100 -2.39 8.92 -16.55
C CYS A 100 -1.56 10.05 -15.95
N ARG A 101 -1.92 11.30 -16.21
CA ARG A 101 -1.25 12.50 -15.67
C ARG A 101 -2.21 13.68 -15.79
N ASP A 102 -2.56 14.33 -14.69
CA ASP A 102 -3.23 15.62 -14.76
C ASP A 102 -2.22 16.73 -15.14
N PRO A 103 -2.67 17.85 -15.76
CA PRO A 103 -1.81 19.01 -15.94
C PRO A 103 -1.37 19.59 -14.58
N SER A 104 -0.11 20.04 -14.52
CA SER A 104 0.46 20.80 -13.40
C SER A 104 0.74 22.25 -13.81
N ASP A 105 0.89 23.16 -12.84
CA ASP A 105 1.27 24.56 -13.10
C ASP A 105 2.66 24.70 -13.75
N ARG A 106 3.48 23.63 -13.72
CA ARG A 106 4.80 23.56 -14.39
C ARG A 106 4.71 23.15 -15.87
N ASP A 107 3.57 22.61 -16.31
CA ASP A 107 3.32 22.27 -17.71
C ASP A 107 2.88 23.48 -18.56
N GLY A 108 2.63 24.64 -17.91
CA GLY A 108 2.18 25.87 -18.55
C GLY A 108 3.29 26.91 -18.69
N ASP A 109 3.84 27.05 -19.90
CA ASP A 109 4.60 28.23 -20.31
C ASP A 109 3.92 28.83 -21.56
N SER A 110 4.02 30.17 -21.69
CA SER A 110 3.78 30.94 -22.90
C SER A 110 2.35 30.87 -23.49
N GLY A 111 1.39 31.50 -22.80
CA GLY A 111 0.05 31.74 -23.33
C GLY A 111 -0.78 32.70 -22.45
N SER A 112 -0.69 34.00 -22.71
CA SER A 112 -1.40 35.03 -21.94
C SER A 112 -2.83 35.29 -22.47
N ASP A 113 -3.78 34.42 -22.13
CA ASP A 113 -5.19 34.84 -22.00
C ASP A 113 -5.94 33.92 -21.02
N ARG A 114 -6.46 34.48 -19.91
CA ARG A 114 -7.23 33.72 -18.89
C ARG A 114 -8.73 33.90 -19.09
N GLY A 115 -9.21 33.54 -20.28
CA GLY A 115 -10.63 33.43 -20.59
C GLY A 115 -11.28 32.20 -19.93
N GLU A 116 -12.60 32.25 -19.73
CA GLU A 116 -13.37 31.19 -19.07
C GLU A 116 -13.46 29.91 -19.94
N GLY A 117 -12.60 28.93 -19.64
CA GLY A 117 -12.71 27.57 -20.16
C GLY A 117 -11.37 26.88 -20.37
N ASP A 118 -10.94 26.08 -19.37
CA ASP A 118 -9.79 25.18 -19.53
C ASP A 118 -10.10 24.11 -20.59
N ARG A 119 -9.57 24.34 -21.79
CA ARG A 119 -9.61 23.42 -22.94
C ARG A 119 -8.21 23.00 -23.40
N GLY A 120 -7.17 23.43 -22.67
CA GLY A 120 -5.77 23.32 -23.12
C GLY A 120 -4.99 22.21 -22.42
N GLY A 121 -5.11 22.10 -21.09
CA GLY A 121 -4.18 21.32 -20.26
C GLY A 121 -4.04 19.85 -20.66
N GLY A 122 -5.13 19.09 -20.58
CA GLY A 122 -5.11 17.64 -20.84
C GLY A 122 -4.73 17.25 -22.27
N ARG A 123 -5.09 18.07 -23.28
CA ARG A 123 -4.66 17.85 -24.68
C ARG A 123 -3.15 18.04 -24.83
N GLY A 124 -2.57 19.02 -24.14
CA GLY A 124 -1.12 19.22 -24.07
C GLY A 124 -0.41 18.03 -23.42
N VAL A 125 -0.96 17.49 -22.32
CA VAL A 125 -0.45 16.28 -21.66
C VAL A 125 -0.49 15.07 -22.61
N ALA A 126 -1.62 14.82 -23.28
CA ALA A 126 -1.76 13.73 -24.24
C ALA A 126 -0.75 13.83 -25.41
N ALA A 127 -0.50 15.04 -25.92
CA ALA A 127 0.53 15.27 -26.94
C ALA A 127 1.95 14.95 -26.41
N ARG A 128 2.30 15.40 -25.20
CA ARG A 128 3.63 15.13 -24.59
C ARG A 128 3.85 13.66 -24.27
N LEU A 129 2.81 12.90 -23.90
CA LEU A 129 2.92 11.49 -23.51
C LEU A 129 2.81 10.48 -24.67
N ARG A 130 2.47 10.93 -25.89
CA ARG A 130 2.38 10.05 -27.07
C ARG A 130 3.64 9.19 -27.31
N PRO A 131 4.90 9.68 -27.16
CA PRO A 131 6.08 8.84 -27.33
C PRO A 131 6.20 7.72 -26.30
N LEU A 132 5.80 7.96 -25.04
CA LEU A 132 5.76 6.92 -24.00
C LEU A 132 4.72 5.85 -24.34
N ALA A 133 3.54 6.26 -24.83
CA ALA A 133 2.50 5.33 -25.28
C ALA A 133 2.97 4.47 -26.48
N SER A 134 3.69 5.06 -27.44
CA SER A 134 4.34 4.31 -28.53
C SER A 134 5.37 3.31 -28.00
N HIS A 135 6.29 3.72 -27.12
CA HIS A 135 7.27 2.80 -26.54
C HIS A 135 6.62 1.64 -25.77
N LEU A 136 5.55 1.90 -25.02
CA LEU A 136 4.77 0.86 -24.34
C LEU A 136 4.14 -0.11 -25.35
N ALA A 137 3.51 0.40 -26.41
CA ALA A 137 2.89 -0.43 -27.43
C ALA A 137 3.91 -1.29 -28.20
N ASP A 138 5.08 -0.72 -28.51
CA ASP A 138 6.17 -1.43 -29.19
C ASP A 138 6.80 -2.49 -28.29
N ALA A 139 6.97 -2.21 -26.98
CA ALA A 139 7.48 -3.17 -26.01
C ALA A 139 6.55 -4.39 -25.86
N PHE A 140 5.24 -4.19 -25.72
CA PHE A 140 4.29 -5.31 -25.67
C PHE A 140 4.23 -6.08 -27.00
N ARG A 141 4.30 -5.39 -28.16
CA ARG A 141 4.33 -6.04 -29.47
C ARG A 141 5.60 -6.87 -29.69
N ALA A 142 6.76 -6.40 -29.20
CA ALA A 142 8.02 -7.13 -29.27
C ALA A 142 8.00 -8.43 -28.44
N GLU A 143 7.30 -8.42 -27.30
CA GLU A 143 7.04 -9.62 -26.48
C GLU A 143 5.88 -10.48 -27.05
N GLY A 144 5.22 -10.07 -28.14
CA GLY A 144 4.15 -10.81 -28.82
C GLY A 144 2.75 -10.64 -28.21
N VAL A 145 2.53 -9.65 -27.34
CA VAL A 145 1.21 -9.33 -26.75
C VAL A 145 0.56 -8.21 -27.53
N THR A 146 -0.71 -8.38 -27.94
CA THR A 146 -1.40 -7.37 -28.75
C THR A 146 -1.97 -6.25 -27.88
N VAL A 147 -1.64 -4.99 -28.17
CA VAL A 147 -2.30 -3.84 -27.53
C VAL A 147 -3.73 -3.74 -28.05
N LYS A 148 -4.71 -3.87 -27.15
CA LYS A 148 -6.14 -3.79 -27.47
C LYS A 148 -6.66 -2.35 -27.44
N GLU A 149 -6.12 -1.54 -26.53
CA GLU A 149 -6.36 -0.10 -26.45
C GLU A 149 -5.19 0.56 -25.70
N SER A 150 -4.89 1.82 -26.00
CA SER A 150 -3.91 2.65 -25.29
C SER A 150 -4.48 4.04 -25.06
N LEU A 151 -4.82 4.38 -23.83
CA LEU A 151 -5.48 5.65 -23.47
C LEU A 151 -4.53 6.61 -22.76
N CYS A 152 -4.65 7.90 -23.10
CA CYS A 152 -4.27 8.98 -22.17
C CYS A 152 -5.45 9.27 -21.25
N VAL A 153 -5.20 9.48 -19.96
CA VAL A 153 -6.19 9.98 -18.99
C VAL A 153 -5.62 11.25 -18.34
N SER A 154 -6.35 12.37 -18.45
CA SER A 154 -5.91 13.69 -17.97
C SER A 154 -7.10 14.65 -17.82
N ALA A 155 -7.14 15.43 -16.74
CA ALA A 155 -8.14 16.48 -16.50
C ALA A 155 -9.61 15.98 -16.62
N GLY A 156 -9.89 14.77 -16.12
CA GLY A 156 -11.21 14.15 -16.21
C GLY A 156 -11.65 13.74 -17.63
N ARG A 157 -10.73 13.72 -18.60
CA ARG A 157 -10.94 13.34 -19.99
C ARG A 157 -10.02 12.20 -20.41
N TRP A 158 -10.36 11.54 -21.52
CA TRP A 158 -9.54 10.53 -22.15
C TRP A 158 -9.38 10.75 -23.67
N TRP A 159 -8.26 10.24 -24.19
CA TRP A 159 -7.91 10.18 -25.62
C TRP A 159 -7.37 8.77 -25.90
N SER A 160 -7.69 8.15 -27.03
CA SER A 160 -6.99 6.95 -27.48
C SER A 160 -5.77 7.33 -28.33
N PHE A 161 -4.63 6.70 -28.06
CA PHE A 161 -3.42 6.77 -28.89
C PHE A 161 -3.50 5.88 -30.13
N LEU A 162 -4.44 4.93 -30.18
CA LEU A 162 -4.72 4.06 -31.34
C LEU A 162 -5.81 4.62 -32.27
N CYS A 163 -6.48 5.71 -31.88
CA CYS A 163 -7.49 6.37 -32.69
C CYS A 163 -6.85 7.20 -33.82
N GLU A 164 -6.88 6.66 -35.03
CA GLU A 164 -6.42 7.34 -36.26
C GLU A 164 -7.54 8.07 -37.02
N GLY A 165 -8.81 7.83 -36.65
CA GLY A 165 -9.97 8.43 -37.33
C GLY A 165 -10.16 9.92 -37.01
N THR A 166 -10.08 10.77 -38.03
CA THR A 166 -10.21 12.24 -37.96
C THR A 166 -11.46 12.73 -37.24
N ASP A 167 -12.57 12.02 -37.42
CA ASP A 167 -13.90 12.39 -36.92
C ASP A 167 -14.39 11.42 -35.82
N CYS A 168 -13.52 10.52 -35.34
CA CYS A 168 -13.86 9.47 -34.39
C CYS A 168 -13.65 9.89 -32.92
N CYS A 169 -12.63 10.72 -32.66
CA CYS A 169 -12.21 11.10 -31.32
C CYS A 169 -12.14 12.63 -31.20
N ASP A 170 -12.88 13.21 -30.24
CA ASP A 170 -12.87 14.66 -29.96
C ASP A 170 -11.43 15.15 -29.68
N PRO A 171 -10.89 16.13 -30.44
CA PRO A 171 -9.58 16.70 -30.19
C PRO A 171 -9.40 17.30 -28.79
N ALA A 172 -10.49 17.75 -28.14
CA ALA A 172 -10.52 18.25 -26.77
C ALA A 172 -10.56 17.14 -25.70
N GLY A 173 -10.70 15.87 -26.12
CA GLY A 173 -10.75 14.69 -25.25
C GLY A 173 -12.15 14.38 -24.77
N VAL A 174 -12.52 13.09 -24.81
CA VAL A 174 -13.86 12.64 -24.39
C VAL A 174 -13.94 12.66 -22.87
N GLN A 175 -14.99 13.26 -22.31
CA GLN A 175 -15.17 13.37 -20.87
C GLN A 175 -15.43 11.99 -20.22
N ILE A 176 -14.72 11.69 -19.14
CA ILE A 176 -15.00 10.53 -18.28
C ILE A 176 -16.27 10.86 -17.48
N ARG A 177 -17.21 9.91 -17.41
CA ARG A 177 -18.49 10.12 -16.73
C ARG A 177 -18.26 10.28 -15.22
N SER A 178 -18.95 11.22 -14.60
CA SER A 178 -18.80 11.49 -13.16
C SER A 178 -19.56 10.48 -12.32
N ALA A 179 -19.16 10.31 -11.06
CA ALA A 179 -19.85 9.44 -10.10
C ALA A 179 -21.32 9.83 -9.84
N HIS A 180 -21.76 11.02 -10.26
CA HIS A 180 -23.15 11.48 -10.18
C HIS A 180 -24.02 11.00 -11.35
N LEU A 181 -23.42 10.60 -12.47
CA LEU A 181 -24.07 10.03 -13.66
C LEU A 181 -23.28 8.79 -14.12
N PRO A 182 -23.22 7.72 -13.29
CA PRO A 182 -22.45 6.52 -13.60
C PRO A 182 -23.05 5.77 -14.79
N SER A 183 -22.19 5.20 -15.63
CA SER A 183 -22.62 4.28 -16.68
C SER A 183 -23.14 2.94 -16.11
N PRO A 184 -23.75 2.09 -16.95
CA PRO A 184 -24.00 0.70 -16.60
C PRO A 184 -22.75 -0.09 -16.20
N VAL A 185 -21.54 0.28 -16.67
CA VAL A 185 -20.30 -0.44 -16.30
C VAL A 185 -19.83 -0.04 -14.89
N ALA A 186 -19.88 1.26 -14.55
CA ALA A 186 -19.61 1.77 -13.21
C ALA A 186 -20.65 1.31 -12.18
N ALA A 187 -21.94 1.27 -12.56
CA ALA A 187 -23.00 0.72 -11.71
C ALA A 187 -22.80 -0.78 -11.45
N ALA A 188 -22.49 -1.57 -12.47
CA ALA A 188 -22.19 -3.01 -12.31
C ALA A 188 -20.94 -3.26 -11.46
N ALA A 189 -19.89 -2.44 -11.62
CA ALA A 189 -18.69 -2.51 -10.80
C ALA A 189 -18.97 -2.18 -9.33
N THR A 190 -19.75 -1.14 -9.07
CA THR A 190 -20.20 -0.77 -7.71
C THR A 190 -21.02 -1.87 -7.07
N PHE A 191 -21.93 -2.50 -7.83
CA PHE A 191 -22.71 -3.67 -7.37
C PHE A 191 -21.83 -4.90 -7.11
N ALA A 192 -20.76 -5.10 -7.88
CA ALA A 192 -19.75 -6.13 -7.66
C ALA A 192 -18.74 -5.80 -6.54
N GLY A 193 -18.96 -4.71 -5.77
CA GLY A 193 -18.14 -4.32 -4.62
C GLY A 193 -16.89 -3.49 -4.96
N LEU A 194 -16.71 -3.07 -6.21
CA LEU A 194 -15.61 -2.21 -6.63
C LEU A 194 -16.03 -0.74 -6.48
N ALA A 195 -15.31 0.06 -5.68
CA ALA A 195 -15.63 1.47 -5.45
C ALA A 195 -14.36 2.35 -5.47
N PRO A 196 -14.18 3.25 -6.46
CA PRO A 196 -12.98 4.08 -6.58
C PRO A 196 -13.02 5.28 -5.65
N ARG A 197 -12.01 5.42 -4.78
CA ARG A 197 -11.96 6.47 -3.74
C ARG A 197 -11.22 7.73 -4.20
N GLY A 198 -11.74 8.37 -5.24
CA GLY A 198 -11.21 9.64 -5.77
C GLY A 198 -9.79 9.52 -6.34
N SER A 199 -9.16 10.67 -6.67
CA SER A 199 -7.75 10.71 -7.11
C SER A 199 -6.80 10.98 -5.95
N ARG A 200 -5.54 10.54 -6.08
CA ARG A 200 -4.47 10.90 -5.13
C ARG A 200 -4.40 12.42 -4.91
N LYS A 201 -4.52 13.18 -6.00
CA LYS A 201 -4.54 14.66 -6.01
C LYS A 201 -5.71 15.22 -5.19
N ALA A 202 -6.91 14.65 -5.30
CA ALA A 202 -8.07 15.05 -4.50
C ALA A 202 -7.93 14.70 -3.00
N ILE A 203 -7.39 13.51 -2.68
CA ILE A 203 -7.12 13.11 -1.28
C ILE A 203 -6.09 14.06 -0.65
N VAL A 204 -5.00 14.38 -1.36
CA VAL A 204 -3.95 15.29 -0.87
C VAL A 204 -4.45 16.74 -0.78
N ALA A 205 -5.27 17.22 -1.73
CA ALA A 205 -5.88 18.54 -1.66
C ALA A 205 -6.83 18.68 -0.46
N GLY A 206 -7.58 17.62 -0.14
CA GLY A 206 -8.38 17.53 1.10
C GLY A 206 -7.57 17.44 2.40
N LEU A 207 -6.24 17.47 2.31
CA LEU A 207 -5.27 17.46 3.42
C LEU A 207 -4.28 18.64 3.34
N ALA A 208 -4.55 19.63 2.50
CA ALA A 208 -3.82 20.89 2.53
C ALA A 208 -4.07 21.63 3.87
N PRO A 209 -3.08 22.34 4.43
CA PRO A 209 -3.30 23.23 5.56
C PRO A 209 -4.34 24.31 5.23
N VAL A 210 -5.05 24.81 6.25
CA VAL A 210 -5.94 25.97 6.07
C VAL A 210 -5.16 27.21 5.65
N GLY A 211 -5.80 28.05 4.82
CA GLY A 211 -5.28 29.34 4.40
C GLY A 211 -5.73 30.50 5.31
N PRO A 212 -5.33 31.74 4.96
CA PRO A 212 -5.78 32.93 5.65
C PRO A 212 -7.31 33.13 5.58
N PRO A 213 -7.96 33.62 6.65
CA PRO A 213 -7.37 34.10 7.92
C PRO A 213 -7.28 33.03 9.03
N GLU A 214 -7.72 31.79 8.78
CA GLU A 214 -7.71 30.73 9.81
C GLU A 214 -6.28 30.37 10.24
N ASP A 215 -5.33 30.39 9.31
CA ASP A 215 -3.91 30.05 9.56
C ASP A 215 -3.28 30.88 10.70
N GLY A 216 -3.50 32.19 10.73
CA GLY A 216 -3.03 33.06 11.80
C GLY A 216 -3.54 32.63 13.17
N THR A 217 -4.81 32.22 13.24
CA THR A 217 -5.48 31.81 14.49
C THR A 217 -4.84 30.54 15.07
N TYR A 218 -4.56 29.54 14.24
CA TYR A 218 -3.94 28.29 14.69
C TYR A 218 -2.43 28.45 14.94
N ARG A 219 -1.72 29.29 14.18
CA ARG A 219 -0.32 29.65 14.44
C ARG A 219 -0.18 30.29 15.83
N GLU A 220 -0.96 31.34 16.11
CA GLU A 220 -0.93 32.03 17.41
C GLU A 220 -1.31 31.13 18.60
N ALA A 221 -2.17 30.13 18.38
CA ALA A 221 -2.49 29.13 19.40
C ALA A 221 -1.31 28.18 19.66
N ILE A 222 -0.61 27.73 18.61
CA ILE A 222 0.60 26.89 18.74
C ILE A 222 1.74 27.68 19.40
N ASP A 223 1.98 28.93 18.97
CA ASP A 223 2.98 29.84 19.54
C ASP A 223 2.77 30.04 21.06
N ARG A 224 1.50 30.09 21.50
CA ARG A 224 1.12 30.26 22.91
C ARG A 224 1.25 28.97 23.72
N VAL A 225 0.85 27.83 23.16
CA VAL A 225 0.81 26.53 23.85
C VAL A 225 2.18 25.87 23.95
N GLY A 226 3.04 26.02 22.95
CA GLY A 226 4.38 25.41 22.93
C GLY A 226 5.21 25.74 24.19
N PRO A 227 5.42 27.03 24.53
CA PRO A 227 6.14 27.44 25.73
C PRO A 227 5.47 27.01 27.03
N GLN A 228 4.13 26.99 27.08
CA GLN A 228 3.38 26.48 28.24
C GLN A 228 3.69 25.00 28.47
N LEU A 229 3.63 24.18 27.41
CA LEU A 229 3.89 22.74 27.52
C LEU A 229 5.35 22.46 27.91
N VAL A 230 6.32 23.25 27.42
CA VAL A 230 7.72 23.18 27.86
C VAL A 230 7.86 23.50 29.36
N HIS A 231 7.14 24.50 29.87
CA HIS A 231 7.12 24.80 31.30
C HIS A 231 6.46 23.68 32.12
N GLU A 232 5.34 23.12 31.65
CA GLU A 232 4.68 21.97 32.28
C GLU A 232 5.57 20.72 32.30
N LEU A 233 6.37 20.48 31.26
CA LEU A 233 7.34 19.38 31.18
C LEU A 233 8.49 19.52 32.21
N ALA A 234 8.88 20.76 32.53
CA ALA A 234 9.87 21.08 33.56
C ALA A 234 9.27 21.18 34.99
N GLY A 235 7.95 21.22 35.11
CA GLY A 235 7.22 21.37 36.36
C GLY A 235 7.00 20.07 37.15
N LEU A 236 6.28 20.17 38.26
CA LEU A 236 5.92 19.02 39.11
C LEU A 236 5.07 18.02 38.31
N GLY A 237 5.49 16.74 38.34
CA GLY A 237 4.87 15.66 37.57
C GLY A 237 5.35 15.54 36.11
N GLY A 238 5.95 16.60 35.55
CA GLY A 238 6.66 16.62 34.27
C GLY A 238 5.99 15.87 33.11
N ARG A 239 6.80 15.13 32.33
CA ARG A 239 6.35 14.36 31.15
C ARG A 239 5.17 13.40 31.42
N PRO A 240 5.14 12.58 32.49
CA PRO A 240 3.95 11.78 32.82
C PRO A 240 2.66 12.60 32.97
N ALA A 241 2.71 13.73 33.69
CA ALA A 241 1.53 14.55 33.95
C ALA A 241 1.08 15.34 32.69
N VAL A 242 2.02 15.78 31.86
CA VAL A 242 1.72 16.36 30.53
C VAL A 242 1.01 15.32 29.65
N LEU A 243 1.58 14.11 29.55
CA LEU A 243 0.96 13.00 28.81
C LEU A 243 -0.45 12.68 29.33
N GLU A 244 -0.65 12.62 30.64
CA GLU A 244 -1.97 12.43 31.25
C GLU A 244 -2.98 13.49 30.78
N ARG A 245 -2.64 14.79 30.90
CA ARG A 245 -3.49 15.90 30.42
C ARG A 245 -3.79 15.80 28.91
N THR A 246 -2.80 15.50 28.07
CA THR A 246 -3.00 15.27 26.63
C THR A 246 -3.97 14.11 26.37
N GLY A 247 -3.92 13.04 27.17
CA GLY A 247 -4.84 11.90 27.05
C GLY A 247 -6.27 12.22 27.45
N VAL A 248 -6.46 13.00 28.53
CA VAL A 248 -7.78 13.48 28.96
C VAL A 248 -8.39 14.37 27.88
N LEU A 249 -7.64 15.38 27.43
CA LEU A 249 -8.08 16.29 26.36
C LEU A 249 -8.43 15.54 25.06
N LEU A 250 -7.64 14.53 24.68
CA LEU A 250 -7.93 13.70 23.52
C LEU A 250 -9.23 12.89 23.70
N ALA A 251 -9.49 12.37 24.90
CA ALA A 251 -10.72 11.64 25.19
C ALA A 251 -11.97 12.54 25.14
N GLU A 252 -11.88 13.78 25.65
CA GLU A 252 -12.93 14.79 25.55
C GLU A 252 -13.23 15.14 24.09
N VAL A 253 -12.22 15.57 23.33
CA VAL A 253 -12.39 16.01 21.94
C VAL A 253 -12.83 14.85 21.04
N MET A 254 -12.39 13.62 21.29
CA MET A 254 -12.90 12.45 20.58
C MET A 254 -14.38 12.17 20.91
N ALA A 255 -14.81 12.36 22.16
CA ALA A 255 -16.22 12.23 22.54
C ALA A 255 -17.09 13.32 21.90
N GLU A 256 -16.59 14.56 21.78
CA GLU A 256 -17.25 15.64 21.03
C GLU A 256 -17.42 15.28 19.55
N PHE A 257 -16.37 14.75 18.90
CA PHE A 257 -16.42 14.30 17.50
C PHE A 257 -17.31 13.05 17.31
N GLN A 258 -17.39 12.15 18.31
CA GLN A 258 -18.37 11.05 18.35
C GLN A 258 -19.81 11.58 18.48
N GLY A 259 -20.02 12.68 19.21
CA GLY A 259 -21.28 13.41 19.30
C GLY A 259 -21.63 14.23 18.04
N GLY A 260 -20.77 14.23 17.00
CA GLY A 260 -21.01 14.91 15.73
C GLY A 260 -20.37 16.29 15.59
N ALA A 261 -19.52 16.72 16.54
CA ALA A 261 -18.67 17.89 16.35
C ALA A 261 -17.74 17.70 15.14
N ARG A 262 -17.40 18.82 14.48
CA ARG A 262 -16.52 18.84 13.30
C ARG A 262 -15.22 19.59 13.53
N GLU A 263 -15.18 20.36 14.62
CA GLU A 263 -14.14 21.32 14.96
C GLU A 263 -13.97 21.32 16.48
N THR A 264 -12.81 21.75 16.97
CA THR A 264 -12.57 22.10 18.38
C THR A 264 -11.79 23.41 18.40
N ASP A 265 -11.74 24.10 19.55
CA ASP A 265 -11.14 25.44 19.59
C ASP A 265 -9.62 25.43 19.30
N PRO A 266 -9.04 26.56 18.85
CA PRO A 266 -7.64 26.63 18.47
C PRO A 266 -6.66 26.23 19.57
N GLU A 267 -6.97 26.46 20.85
CA GLU A 267 -6.04 26.13 21.94
C GLU A 267 -6.08 24.64 22.29
N ARG A 268 -7.27 24.01 22.32
CA ARG A 268 -7.40 22.55 22.44
C ARG A 268 -6.78 21.85 21.24
N ALA A 269 -6.96 22.37 20.02
CA ALA A 269 -6.29 21.88 18.82
C ALA A 269 -4.76 21.98 18.93
N ALA A 270 -4.21 23.12 19.35
CA ALA A 270 -2.77 23.31 19.55
C ALA A 270 -2.21 22.39 20.65
N ARG A 271 -2.91 22.24 21.79
CA ARG A 271 -2.54 21.31 22.88
C ARG A 271 -2.48 19.86 22.40
N LEU A 272 -3.40 19.44 21.53
CA LEU A 272 -3.34 18.13 20.89
C LEU A 272 -2.18 18.03 19.88
N LEU A 273 -1.97 19.01 19.00
CA LEU A 273 -0.90 19.00 18.00
C LEU A 273 0.50 18.90 18.63
N VAL A 274 0.78 19.68 19.68
CA VAL A 274 2.08 19.61 20.39
C VAL A 274 2.17 18.32 21.21
N GLY A 275 1.09 17.90 21.89
CA GLY A 275 1.06 16.66 22.67
C GLY A 275 1.23 15.38 21.84
N LEU A 276 0.77 15.36 20.59
CA LEU A 276 0.95 14.26 19.64
C LEU A 276 2.39 14.11 19.12
N GLN A 277 3.29 15.06 19.40
CA GLN A 277 4.72 14.91 19.10
C GLN A 277 5.41 13.95 20.09
N ASP A 278 4.83 13.71 21.27
CA ASP A 278 5.26 12.60 22.13
C ASP A 278 4.73 11.27 21.58
N LYS A 279 5.63 10.30 21.42
CA LYS A 279 5.30 8.94 20.97
C LYS A 279 4.15 8.33 21.78
N LEU A 280 4.16 8.47 23.11
CA LEU A 280 3.10 7.93 23.98
C LEU A 280 1.78 8.73 23.88
N GLY A 281 1.83 10.01 23.51
CA GLY A 281 0.63 10.82 23.22
C GLY A 281 -0.04 10.37 21.93
N ARG A 282 0.76 10.20 20.87
CA ARG A 282 0.34 9.63 19.58
C ARG A 282 -0.16 8.19 19.71
N ASP A 283 0.51 7.34 20.48
CA ASP A 283 0.15 5.92 20.59
C ASP A 283 -1.18 5.73 21.33
N ARG A 284 -1.59 6.68 22.19
CA ARG A 284 -2.98 6.79 22.68
C ARG A 284 -3.98 7.20 21.59
N GLY A 285 -3.57 8.04 20.64
CA GLY A 285 -4.34 8.30 19.41
C GLY A 285 -4.56 7.06 18.55
N ALA A 286 -3.59 6.15 18.51
CA ALA A 286 -3.70 4.89 17.78
C ALA A 286 -4.67 3.87 18.43
N GLU A 287 -5.09 4.07 19.68
CA GLU A 287 -6.06 3.23 20.40
C GLU A 287 -7.50 3.31 19.85
N TYR A 288 -7.85 4.39 19.15
CA TYR A 288 -9.17 4.62 18.57
C TYR A 288 -9.35 3.82 17.28
N ALA A 289 -9.41 2.51 17.46
CA ALA A 289 -9.21 1.49 16.44
C ALA A 289 -10.41 0.53 16.30
N GLU A 290 -11.44 0.65 17.15
CA GLU A 290 -12.65 -0.16 17.02
C GLU A 290 -13.57 0.41 15.92
N PRO A 291 -14.35 -0.43 15.20
CA PRO A 291 -15.10 0.01 14.01
C PRO A 291 -16.03 1.21 14.19
N HIS A 292 -16.57 1.43 15.40
CA HIS A 292 -17.43 2.57 15.73
C HIS A 292 -16.65 3.86 16.04
N GLU A 293 -15.35 3.76 16.35
CA GLU A 293 -14.47 4.90 16.62
C GLU A 293 -13.81 5.45 15.35
N LEU A 294 -13.66 4.62 14.31
CA LEU A 294 -12.85 4.94 13.12
C LEU A 294 -13.28 6.22 12.40
N VAL A 295 -14.58 6.44 12.20
CA VAL A 295 -15.07 7.62 11.45
C VAL A 295 -14.87 8.93 12.24
N PRO A 296 -15.28 9.04 13.52
CA PRO A 296 -14.91 10.17 14.39
C PRO A 296 -13.40 10.42 14.46
N ALA A 297 -12.60 9.36 14.60
CA ALA A 297 -11.14 9.47 14.64
C ALA A 297 -10.56 9.99 13.32
N GLN A 298 -11.02 9.48 12.16
CA GLN A 298 -10.63 10.00 10.84
C GLN A 298 -11.03 11.48 10.65
N HIS A 299 -12.15 11.92 11.22
CA HIS A 299 -12.51 13.34 11.21
C HIS A 299 -11.55 14.18 12.06
N LEU A 300 -11.25 13.78 13.29
CA LEU A 300 -10.33 14.50 14.18
C LEU A 300 -8.90 14.55 13.59
N TRP A 301 -8.39 13.43 13.09
CA TRP A 301 -7.05 13.37 12.50
C TRP A 301 -6.94 14.21 11.21
N ARG A 302 -8.00 14.26 10.39
CA ARG A 302 -8.05 15.16 9.22
C ARG A 302 -8.10 16.63 9.64
N PHE A 303 -8.94 16.98 10.61
CA PHE A 303 -9.02 18.34 11.16
C PHE A 303 -7.66 18.80 11.68
N LEU A 304 -7.02 18.02 12.58
CA LEU A 304 -5.73 18.37 13.15
C LEU A 304 -4.63 18.49 12.07
N ALA A 305 -4.56 17.57 11.09
CA ALA A 305 -3.60 17.67 10.00
C ALA A 305 -3.76 18.94 9.14
N GLN A 306 -5.01 19.38 8.88
CA GLN A 306 -5.31 20.63 8.17
C GLN A 306 -4.97 21.89 9.01
N ARG A 307 -4.83 21.77 10.33
CA ARG A 307 -4.48 22.88 11.24
C ARG A 307 -2.97 23.05 11.43
N CYS A 308 -2.14 22.17 10.87
CA CYS A 308 -0.68 22.29 10.84
C CYS A 308 -0.23 23.27 9.74
N VAL A 309 -0.34 24.56 10.04
CA VAL A 309 0.00 25.69 9.15
C VAL A 309 1.42 26.21 9.37
N ALA A 310 1.97 26.96 8.42
CA ALA A 310 3.34 27.47 8.47
C ALA A 310 3.65 28.28 9.74
N PRO A 311 4.78 28.03 10.46
CA PRO A 311 5.90 27.11 10.14
C PRO A 311 5.78 25.69 10.77
N TYR A 312 4.58 25.29 11.17
CA TYR A 312 4.28 24.07 11.93
C TYR A 312 3.74 22.91 11.08
N GLU A 313 3.94 22.91 9.75
CA GLU A 313 3.47 21.84 8.85
C GLU A 313 4.05 20.47 9.24
N HIS A 314 5.27 20.47 9.80
CA HIS A 314 5.94 19.26 10.29
C HIS A 314 5.16 18.55 11.42
N PHE A 315 4.35 19.26 12.21
CA PHE A 315 3.47 18.63 13.21
C PHE A 315 2.40 17.72 12.57
N ALA A 316 2.10 17.86 11.28
CA ALA A 316 1.12 17.03 10.58
C ALA A 316 1.53 15.56 10.45
N ALA A 317 2.83 15.22 10.58
CA ALA A 317 3.29 13.84 10.45
C ALA A 317 2.57 12.88 11.41
N ALA A 318 2.31 13.31 12.66
CA ALA A 318 1.57 12.52 13.65
C ALA A 318 0.07 12.30 13.28
N PRO A 319 -0.78 13.33 13.11
CA PRO A 319 -2.18 13.15 12.74
C PRO A 319 -2.37 12.54 11.35
N LEU A 320 -1.49 12.80 10.36
CA LEU A 320 -1.54 12.09 9.08
C LEU A 320 -1.28 10.58 9.28
N THR A 321 -0.26 10.21 10.06
CA THR A 321 0.01 8.79 10.35
C THR A 321 -1.17 8.11 11.06
N LEU A 322 -1.84 8.81 11.97
CA LEU A 322 -3.04 8.32 12.66
C LEU A 322 -4.26 8.23 11.72
N LEU A 323 -4.46 9.20 10.82
CA LEU A 323 -5.48 9.16 9.77
C LEU A 323 -5.26 7.96 8.82
N ALA A 324 -4.01 7.67 8.46
CA ALA A 324 -3.69 6.52 7.64
C ALA A 324 -3.93 5.20 8.37
N TRP A 325 -3.57 5.11 9.65
CA TRP A 325 -3.84 3.95 10.50
C TRP A 325 -5.35 3.66 10.59
N THR A 326 -6.17 4.66 10.91
CA THR A 326 -7.64 4.48 10.99
C THR A 326 -8.30 4.31 9.61
N SER A 327 -7.69 4.79 8.53
CA SER A 327 -8.10 4.47 7.15
C SER A 327 -7.82 3.00 6.80
N TRP A 328 -6.63 2.49 7.13
CA TRP A 328 -6.24 1.10 6.89
C TRP A 328 -7.13 0.12 7.67
N LEU A 329 -7.46 0.44 8.93
CA LEU A 329 -8.42 -0.32 9.74
C LEU A 329 -9.83 -0.33 9.14
N ALA A 330 -10.25 0.74 8.47
CA ALA A 330 -11.51 0.82 7.73
C ALA A 330 -11.46 0.13 6.35
N GLY A 331 -10.40 -0.62 6.04
CA GLY A 331 -10.17 -1.28 4.76
C GLY A 331 -9.71 -0.34 3.63
N ASP A 332 -9.51 0.95 3.91
CA ASP A 332 -9.10 1.95 2.92
C ASP A 332 -7.58 1.97 2.73
N ASN A 333 -7.09 0.92 2.10
CA ASN A 333 -5.68 0.79 1.71
C ASN A 333 -5.22 1.92 0.77
N ALA A 334 -6.13 2.52 -0.03
CA ALA A 334 -5.80 3.58 -0.98
C ALA A 334 -5.52 4.91 -0.24
N THR A 335 -6.47 5.37 0.58
CA THR A 335 -6.30 6.55 1.43
C THR A 335 -5.11 6.36 2.37
N ALA A 336 -4.97 5.19 3.01
CA ALA A 336 -3.83 4.91 3.88
C ALA A 336 -2.46 5.07 3.19
N ARG A 337 -2.28 4.52 1.97
CA ARG A 337 -1.03 4.68 1.20
C ARG A 337 -0.77 6.14 0.82
N VAL A 338 -1.79 6.87 0.37
CA VAL A 338 -1.66 8.29 -0.02
C VAL A 338 -1.31 9.17 1.18
N VAL A 339 -1.96 8.95 2.32
CA VAL A 339 -1.75 9.72 3.55
C VAL A 339 -0.36 9.42 4.16
N LEU A 340 0.08 8.15 4.15
CA LEU A 340 1.44 7.79 4.59
C LEU A 340 2.53 8.39 3.69
N ALA A 341 2.33 8.37 2.36
CA ALA A 341 3.23 9.05 1.46
C ALA A 341 3.30 10.55 1.78
N ARG A 342 2.15 11.22 1.99
CA ARG A 342 2.11 12.64 2.37
C ARG A 342 2.75 12.95 3.73
N ALA A 343 2.70 12.02 4.69
CA ALA A 343 3.41 12.15 5.96
C ALA A 343 4.94 12.06 5.76
N LEU A 344 5.41 11.14 4.91
CA LEU A 344 6.83 10.97 4.57
C LEU A 344 7.37 12.08 3.64
N ASP A 345 6.50 12.72 2.85
CA ASP A 345 6.82 13.94 2.08
C ASP A 345 7.09 15.15 3.00
N LEU A 346 6.61 15.13 4.26
CA LEU A 346 6.79 16.19 5.26
C LEU A 346 7.90 15.87 6.27
N ASP A 347 7.97 14.62 6.76
CA ASP A 347 9.07 14.10 7.58
C ASP A 347 9.49 12.70 7.07
N PRO A 348 10.54 12.61 6.23
CA PRO A 348 11.06 11.35 5.72
C PRO A 348 11.55 10.38 6.80
N GLU A 349 11.92 10.87 7.99
CA GLU A 349 12.45 10.06 9.10
C GLU A 349 11.35 9.61 10.09
N TYR A 350 10.07 9.97 9.84
CA TYR A 350 8.96 9.66 10.73
C TYR A 350 8.69 8.15 10.84
N THR A 351 9.33 7.51 11.81
CA THR A 351 9.52 6.05 11.85
C THR A 351 8.20 5.26 11.85
N LEU A 352 7.12 5.78 12.42
CA LEU A 352 5.82 5.09 12.39
C LEU A 352 5.20 5.12 10.98
N ALA A 353 5.35 6.22 10.24
CA ALA A 353 4.89 6.29 8.85
C ALA A 353 5.70 5.34 7.96
N GLN A 354 7.02 5.27 8.15
CA GLN A 354 7.88 4.29 7.47
C GLN A 354 7.39 2.86 7.72
N LEU A 355 7.23 2.46 8.99
CA LEU A 355 6.83 1.10 9.37
C LEU A 355 5.43 0.73 8.86
N LEU A 356 4.45 1.63 8.96
CA LEU A 356 3.10 1.39 8.44
C LEU A 356 3.11 1.33 6.90
N TYR A 357 3.89 2.16 6.22
CA TYR A 357 3.99 2.16 4.76
C TYR A 357 4.68 0.90 4.23
N GLU A 358 5.78 0.45 4.86
CA GLU A 358 6.41 -0.83 4.54
C GLU A 358 5.45 -2.01 4.80
N SER A 359 4.73 -2.01 5.93
CA SER A 359 3.77 -3.07 6.28
C SER A 359 2.61 -3.17 5.29
N LEU A 360 2.05 -2.02 4.90
CA LEU A 360 0.92 -1.91 3.98
C LEU A 360 1.29 -2.28 2.53
N ASN A 361 2.48 -1.88 2.07
CA ASN A 361 3.00 -2.33 0.77
C ASN A 361 3.49 -3.79 0.79
N GLY A 362 3.87 -4.32 1.95
CA GLY A 362 4.25 -5.72 2.17
C GLY A 362 3.08 -6.71 2.29
N GLY A 363 1.84 -6.23 2.28
CA GLY A 363 0.64 -7.08 2.32
C GLY A 363 0.31 -7.67 3.70
N LEU A 364 0.80 -7.07 4.79
CA LEU A 364 0.36 -7.43 6.14
C LEU A 364 -1.11 -7.04 6.35
N LEU A 365 -1.78 -7.68 7.31
CA LEU A 365 -3.12 -7.30 7.74
C LEU A 365 -3.06 -6.51 9.06
N PRO A 366 -3.74 -5.36 9.17
CA PRO A 366 -3.63 -4.50 10.37
C PRO A 366 -4.19 -5.17 11.63
N GLN A 367 -4.97 -6.22 11.46
CA GLN A 367 -5.49 -7.09 12.52
C GLN A 367 -4.37 -7.76 13.34
N GLN A 368 -3.18 -7.96 12.76
CA GLN A 368 -2.00 -8.48 13.46
C GLN A 368 -1.34 -7.42 14.37
N LEU A 369 -1.57 -6.14 14.11
CA LEU A 369 -1.09 -5.01 14.92
C LEU A 369 -2.13 -4.61 16.00
N LEU A 370 -3.43 -4.80 15.71
CA LEU A 370 -4.53 -4.51 16.66
C LEU A 370 -4.39 -5.22 18.02
N ALA A 371 -3.79 -6.41 18.06
CA ALA A 371 -3.62 -7.17 19.31
C ALA A 371 -2.83 -6.35 20.36
N SER A 372 -1.68 -5.81 19.98
CA SER A 372 -0.83 -5.00 20.88
C SER A 372 -1.49 -3.68 21.28
N VAL A 373 -2.19 -3.02 20.35
CA VAL A 373 -2.94 -1.79 20.63
C VAL A 373 -4.07 -2.03 21.64
N ARG A 374 -4.79 -3.16 21.52
CA ARG A 374 -5.84 -3.56 22.46
C ARG A 374 -5.29 -3.97 23.83
N GLU A 375 -4.18 -4.71 23.87
CA GLU A 375 -3.48 -5.05 25.13
C GLU A 375 -3.08 -3.78 25.91
N GLU A 376 -2.51 -2.79 25.22
CA GLU A 376 -2.15 -1.52 25.83
C GLU A 376 -3.35 -0.72 26.38
N ARG A 377 -4.41 -0.60 25.57
CA ARG A 377 -5.66 0.08 25.97
C ARG A 377 -6.34 -0.60 27.17
N ALA A 378 -6.35 -1.94 27.19
CA ALA A 378 -6.87 -2.71 28.30
C ALA A 378 -6.02 -2.54 29.57
N GLY A 379 -4.69 -2.59 29.45
CA GLY A 379 -3.77 -2.35 30.56
C GLY A 379 -3.90 -0.95 31.18
N ARG A 380 -4.23 0.06 30.36
CA ARG A 380 -4.51 1.43 30.84
C ARG A 380 -5.88 1.58 31.50
N ARG A 381 -6.91 0.87 31.02
CA ARG A 381 -8.27 0.90 31.59
C ARG A 381 -8.43 0.16 32.94
N SER A 382 -7.43 -0.64 33.33
CA SER A 382 -7.41 -1.39 34.60
C SER A 382 -6.29 -0.92 35.55
N PRO A 383 -6.41 0.27 36.16
CA PRO A 383 -5.41 0.79 37.11
C PRO A 383 -5.40 -0.04 38.41
N GLY A 384 -4.58 -1.08 38.45
CA GLY A 384 -4.42 -1.93 39.64
C GLY A 384 -3.61 -3.21 39.44
N GLN A 385 -3.48 -3.73 38.19
CA GLN A 385 -2.75 -4.98 37.94
C GLN A 385 -1.37 -4.73 37.35
N VAL A 386 -0.33 -4.79 38.21
CA VAL A 386 1.08 -4.74 37.78
C VAL A 386 1.34 -5.90 36.80
N PRO A 387 1.90 -5.63 35.59
CA PRO A 387 2.30 -6.70 34.69
C PRO A 387 3.39 -7.56 35.34
N GLY A 388 3.05 -8.80 35.68
CA GLY A 388 4.02 -9.77 36.19
C GLY A 388 5.17 -9.92 35.19
N PRO A 389 6.43 -10.06 35.64
CA PRO A 389 7.60 -10.03 34.76
C PRO A 389 7.47 -11.11 33.68
N ARG A 390 7.49 -10.67 32.40
CA ARG A 390 7.41 -11.56 31.23
C ARG A 390 8.51 -12.63 31.34
N ARG A 391 8.14 -13.85 31.70
CA ARG A 391 9.06 -15.00 31.64
C ARG A 391 9.54 -15.13 30.18
N PRO A 392 10.85 -15.25 29.93
CA PRO A 392 11.35 -15.45 28.58
C PRO A 392 10.75 -16.74 28.01
N GLY A 393 10.19 -16.67 26.80
CA GLY A 393 9.54 -17.80 26.16
C GLY A 393 10.53 -18.95 25.97
N ARG A 394 10.20 -20.11 26.53
CA ARG A 394 10.96 -21.35 26.28
C ARG A 394 10.89 -21.67 24.77
N PRO A 395 12.00 -21.92 24.08
CA PRO A 395 11.95 -22.33 22.68
C PRO A 395 11.19 -23.67 22.55
N PRO A 396 10.47 -23.90 21.44
CA PRO A 396 9.79 -25.17 21.22
C PRO A 396 10.82 -26.30 21.15
N ASN A 397 10.66 -27.32 22.00
CA ASN A 397 11.43 -28.57 21.87
C ASN A 397 11.05 -29.24 20.54
N PRO A 398 12.02 -29.79 19.77
CA PRO A 398 11.70 -30.68 18.66
C PRO A 398 11.02 -31.97 19.15
N HIS A 399 10.30 -32.64 18.26
CA HIS A 399 9.61 -33.89 18.54
C HIS A 399 10.60 -35.03 18.87
N PRO A 400 10.28 -35.90 19.84
CA PRO A 400 10.97 -37.18 19.98
C PRO A 400 10.36 -38.23 19.05
N ASP A 401 11.16 -38.75 18.11
CA ASP A 401 10.87 -40.04 17.48
C ASP A 401 11.13 -41.20 18.46
N GLY A 402 10.54 -42.36 18.18
CA GLY A 402 10.21 -43.34 19.22
C GLY A 402 11.19 -44.49 19.48
N SER A 403 10.97 -45.11 20.64
CA SER A 403 11.29 -46.51 21.01
C SER A 403 12.74 -46.90 21.35
N PRO A 404 12.95 -47.98 22.13
CA PRO A 404 12.10 -48.50 23.20
C PRO A 404 12.85 -48.87 24.51
N ALA A 405 12.16 -48.86 25.66
CA ALA A 405 12.62 -49.51 26.89
C ALA A 405 11.43 -49.96 27.78
N ASP A 406 11.55 -51.16 28.34
CA ASP A 406 10.61 -51.92 29.19
C ASP A 406 11.51 -52.85 30.06
N PRO A 407 11.08 -53.49 31.19
CA PRO A 407 9.81 -53.41 31.92
C PRO A 407 9.95 -53.07 33.43
N SER A 408 8.82 -52.86 34.12
CA SER A 408 8.44 -53.67 35.32
C SER A 408 7.08 -53.28 35.96
N ALA A 409 6.42 -54.31 36.53
CA ALA A 409 5.20 -54.41 37.36
C ALA A 409 4.52 -53.12 37.93
N THR A 410 3.19 -53.06 38.14
CA THR A 410 2.33 -54.10 38.77
C THR A 410 0.83 -53.95 38.41
N ARG A 411 0.02 -55.03 38.55
CA ARG A 411 -1.46 -55.13 38.35
C ARG A 411 -2.19 -55.31 39.73
N PRO A 412 -3.53 -55.45 39.89
CA PRO A 412 -4.67 -55.70 38.96
C PRO A 412 -5.84 -54.68 39.12
N ALA A 413 -7.10 -54.83 38.68
CA ALA A 413 -7.94 -55.90 38.07
C ALA A 413 -9.00 -55.27 37.11
N GLY A 414 -9.90 -55.95 36.37
CA GLY A 414 -10.22 -57.37 36.15
C GLY A 414 -11.47 -57.54 35.24
N ALA A 415 -11.63 -58.70 34.57
CA ALA A 415 -12.65 -59.03 33.52
C ALA A 415 -12.60 -58.14 32.23
N GLY A 416 -12.97 -58.55 31.02
CA GLY A 416 -13.38 -59.84 30.39
C GLY A 416 -13.94 -59.54 28.96
N GLU A 417 -13.96 -60.40 27.93
CA GLU A 417 -13.44 -61.77 27.77
C GLU A 417 -13.00 -62.05 26.28
N ARG A 418 -13.55 -63.07 25.59
CA ARG A 418 -13.20 -63.57 24.22
C ARG A 418 -14.31 -64.49 23.65
N PRO A 419 -14.28 -65.12 22.42
CA PRO A 419 -13.17 -65.49 21.50
C PRO A 419 -13.27 -64.86 20.06
N ARG A 420 -12.44 -65.07 19.01
CA ARG A 420 -11.47 -66.12 18.52
C ARG A 420 -12.10 -67.37 17.85
N PRO A 421 -11.41 -68.15 16.96
CA PRO A 421 -10.03 -68.06 16.40
C PRO A 421 -9.95 -67.14 15.14
N GLY A 422 -9.31 -67.36 13.97
CA GLY A 422 -8.43 -68.42 13.36
C GLY A 422 -8.27 -68.17 11.82
N GLU A 423 -7.40 -68.82 11.02
CA GLU A 423 -6.16 -69.59 11.30
C GLU A 423 -5.35 -69.91 9.99
N SER A 424 -4.01 -69.69 9.99
CA SER A 424 -2.94 -70.49 9.29
C SER A 424 -2.97 -70.76 7.75
N PRO A 425 -1.93 -71.39 7.14
CA PRO A 425 -0.47 -71.23 7.28
C PRO A 425 0.29 -71.15 5.91
N GLY A 426 1.63 -71.05 5.90
CA GLY A 426 2.45 -71.57 4.78
C GLY A 426 3.72 -70.78 4.37
N GLY A 427 4.90 -71.37 4.62
CA GLY A 427 6.12 -71.21 3.80
C GLY A 427 6.53 -72.60 3.24
N PRO A 428 7.79 -72.87 2.83
CA PRO A 428 9.00 -72.04 2.91
C PRO A 428 9.85 -72.04 1.59
N SER A 429 11.16 -71.72 1.70
CA SER A 429 12.28 -71.95 0.74
C SER A 429 12.24 -71.24 -0.65
N GLY A 430 13.36 -70.84 -1.27
CA GLY A 430 14.74 -70.69 -0.76
C GLY A 430 15.84 -71.41 -1.57
N GLU A 431 16.54 -70.66 -2.42
CA GLU A 431 17.84 -70.92 -3.11
C GLU A 431 18.36 -69.50 -3.50
N GLU A 432 19.55 -69.04 -3.09
CA GLU A 432 20.92 -69.33 -3.55
C GLU A 432 21.32 -68.65 -4.89
N GLY A 433 22.50 -68.02 -4.90
CA GLY A 433 23.03 -67.20 -6.00
C GLY A 433 24.10 -66.21 -5.52
N GLU A 434 25.38 -66.50 -5.79
CA GLU A 434 26.54 -65.79 -5.23
C GLU A 434 27.05 -64.60 -6.09
N GLY A 435 27.85 -63.74 -5.47
CA GLY A 435 29.04 -63.15 -6.12
C GLY A 435 29.00 -61.65 -6.46
N GLY A 436 29.98 -60.91 -5.93
CA GLY A 436 30.28 -59.52 -6.32
C GLY A 436 30.56 -58.60 -5.12
N SER A 437 31.83 -58.31 -4.86
CA SER A 437 32.25 -57.33 -3.84
C SER A 437 32.29 -55.91 -4.40
N ASP A 438 32.03 -54.90 -3.56
CA ASP A 438 33.09 -53.99 -3.08
C ASP A 438 32.52 -53.00 -2.03
N GLU A 439 33.42 -52.22 -1.42
CA GLU A 439 33.40 -51.67 -0.05
C GLU A 439 32.26 -50.70 0.38
N HIS A 440 32.05 -50.65 1.70
CA HIS A 440 31.17 -49.77 2.49
C HIS A 440 32.02 -48.76 3.33
N PRO A 441 31.48 -47.79 4.12
CA PRO A 441 30.08 -47.32 4.28
C PRO A 441 29.88 -45.77 4.28
N CYS A 442 28.60 -45.35 4.34
CA CYS A 442 28.08 -44.04 4.82
C CYS A 442 28.41 -42.75 4.03
N GLU A 443 27.60 -41.68 4.06
CA GLU A 443 26.35 -41.42 4.83
C GLU A 443 25.11 -41.19 3.92
N THR A 444 23.92 -41.38 4.47
CA THR A 444 22.62 -41.07 3.81
C THR A 444 22.16 -39.63 4.06
N GLY A 445 21.49 -39.02 3.07
CA GLY A 445 20.77 -37.74 3.20
C GLY A 445 19.41 -37.87 3.92
N PRO A 446 18.37 -37.05 3.61
CA PRO A 446 18.25 -36.12 2.47
C PRO A 446 17.58 -34.73 2.72
N GLY A 447 17.66 -33.86 1.71
CA GLY A 447 16.48 -33.13 1.20
C GLY A 447 15.93 -31.91 1.96
N GLY A 448 16.52 -30.72 1.77
CA GLY A 448 15.92 -29.43 2.13
C GLY A 448 15.62 -28.55 0.89
N ARG A 449 14.38 -28.56 0.37
CA ARG A 449 14.01 -27.75 -0.81
C ARG A 449 13.93 -26.26 -0.48
N SER A 450 14.76 -25.44 -1.11
CA SER A 450 14.75 -23.97 -0.97
C SER A 450 13.99 -23.31 -2.12
N SER A 451 12.93 -22.54 -1.83
CA SER A 451 12.12 -21.86 -2.86
C SER A 451 12.88 -20.72 -3.56
N PRO A 452 12.86 -20.61 -4.91
CA PRO A 452 13.68 -19.64 -5.65
C PRO A 452 13.45 -18.16 -5.30
N GLY A 453 12.22 -17.76 -4.98
CA GLY A 453 11.82 -16.35 -4.86
C GLY A 453 12.55 -15.54 -3.78
N GLN A 454 13.02 -16.17 -2.69
CA GLN A 454 13.67 -15.45 -1.59
C GLN A 454 15.07 -14.92 -1.95
N GLY A 455 15.70 -15.46 -3.00
CA GLY A 455 17.04 -15.04 -3.44
C GLY A 455 17.07 -13.68 -4.14
N LEU A 456 16.04 -13.35 -4.94
CA LEU A 456 16.00 -12.10 -5.71
C LEU A 456 15.78 -10.87 -4.82
N LEU A 457 14.79 -10.94 -3.91
CA LEU A 457 14.45 -9.82 -3.00
C LEU A 457 15.66 -9.40 -2.14
N ARG A 458 16.41 -10.37 -1.60
CA ARG A 458 17.66 -10.10 -0.85
C ARG A 458 18.77 -9.48 -1.72
N ARG A 459 18.80 -9.73 -3.04
CA ARG A 459 19.74 -9.10 -3.98
C ARG A 459 19.30 -7.69 -4.39
N GLN A 460 18.01 -7.44 -4.59
CA GLN A 460 17.46 -6.11 -4.89
C GLN A 460 17.65 -5.15 -3.71
N ALA A 461 17.31 -5.56 -2.48
CA ALA A 461 17.52 -4.76 -1.27
C ALA A 461 18.99 -4.34 -1.06
N ARG A 462 19.95 -5.23 -1.39
CA ARG A 462 21.39 -4.92 -1.37
C ARG A 462 21.83 -3.95 -2.48
N ARG A 463 21.16 -3.91 -3.63
CA ARG A 463 21.40 -2.90 -4.68
C ARG A 463 20.85 -1.53 -4.29
N ALA A 464 19.63 -1.46 -3.73
CA ALA A 464 19.05 -0.20 -3.22
C ALA A 464 19.94 0.46 -2.15
N ARG A 465 20.34 -0.30 -1.12
CA ARG A 465 21.26 0.18 -0.06
C ARG A 465 22.66 0.58 -0.56
N ARG A 466 23.07 0.17 -1.78
CA ARG A 466 24.31 0.63 -2.42
C ARG A 466 24.12 1.95 -3.19
N ARG A 467 22.96 2.20 -3.81
CA ARG A 467 22.67 3.48 -4.49
C ARG A 467 22.53 4.62 -3.48
N LEU A 468 21.85 4.40 -2.36
CA LEU A 468 21.72 5.39 -1.27
C LEU A 468 23.03 5.72 -0.53
N ARG A 469 24.12 4.99 -0.77
CA ARG A 469 25.46 5.28 -0.23
C ARG A 469 26.44 5.88 -1.25
N ALA A 470 25.97 6.22 -2.46
CA ALA A 470 26.75 6.85 -3.52
C ALA A 470 26.16 8.23 -3.87
N GLY A 471 26.28 9.18 -2.95
CA GLY A 471 25.88 10.58 -3.17
C GLY A 471 26.94 11.39 -3.93
N PRO A 472 26.72 12.71 -4.11
CA PRO A 472 27.73 13.60 -4.68
C PRO A 472 28.87 13.81 -3.66
N GLY A 473 30.06 13.30 -3.97
CA GLY A 473 31.26 13.56 -3.17
C GLY A 473 31.67 15.03 -3.23
N ARG A 474 32.16 15.58 -2.12
CA ARG A 474 32.77 16.92 -2.07
C ARG A 474 33.91 17.01 -3.08
N ARG A 475 33.83 17.92 -4.05
CA ARG A 475 35.00 18.37 -4.81
C ARG A 475 35.68 19.53 -4.08
N ALA A 476 36.98 19.66 -4.29
CA ALA A 476 37.84 20.59 -3.54
C ALA A 476 37.60 22.05 -3.91
N THR A 477 37.92 22.94 -2.98
CA THR A 477 38.00 24.38 -3.19
C THR A 477 39.40 24.77 -3.66
N GLU A 478 39.58 24.81 -4.97
CA GLU A 478 40.60 25.62 -5.65
C GLU A 478 39.79 26.62 -6.50
N GLY A 479 39.99 27.93 -6.47
CA GLY A 479 41.09 28.71 -5.90
C GLY A 479 41.65 29.60 -7.00
N TRP A 480 41.17 30.84 -7.12
CA TRP A 480 41.64 31.83 -8.09
C TRP A 480 41.39 33.24 -7.56
N ASP A 481 42.45 34.05 -7.53
CA ASP A 481 42.40 35.47 -7.18
C ASP A 481 41.75 36.31 -8.29
N ARG A 482 41.18 37.45 -7.90
CA ARG A 482 41.23 38.69 -8.68
C ARG A 482 40.78 39.90 -7.84
N ASP A 483 41.76 40.62 -7.31
CA ASP A 483 41.57 42.00 -6.87
C ASP A 483 41.26 42.90 -8.07
N THR A 484 40.14 43.63 -8.01
CA THR A 484 40.07 45.06 -8.38
C THR A 484 38.70 45.68 -8.07
N PRO A 485 38.60 46.55 -7.05
CA PRO A 485 37.58 47.60 -7.00
C PRO A 485 38.17 48.91 -7.57
N VAL A 486 37.49 49.53 -8.54
CA VAL A 486 37.74 50.94 -8.90
C VAL A 486 36.62 51.76 -8.28
N GLY A 487 36.94 52.60 -7.27
CA GLY A 487 35.92 53.16 -6.39
C GLY A 487 36.37 54.28 -5.47
N SER A 488 37.05 55.29 -6.04
CA SER A 488 37.71 56.46 -5.37
C SER A 488 39.14 56.20 -4.91
#